data_AF-A0A527ZFE6-F1
#
_entry.id   AF-A0A527ZFE6-F1
#
_cell.length_a   1.000
_cell.length_b   1.000
_cell.length_c   1.000
_cell.angle_alpha   90.00
_cell.angle_beta   90.00
_cell.angle_gamma   90.00
#
_symmetry.space_group_name_H-M   'P 1'
#
loop_
_entity.id
_entity.type
_entity.pdbx_description
1 polymer ?
#
loop_
_entity_poly.entity_id
_entity_poly.type
_entity_poly.pdbx_seq_one_letter_code
_entity_poly.pdbx_strand_id
1 'polypeptide(L)'
;VGTYATDAKTVVGTDPDITVLIAETLGLKLDLVPVAWADWPLGLASGKYDAVISNVTVTEERKEKFDFSTYRQDVLGFYVKADSKITSIKEPKDVAGLKVITGAGTNQEKILLEWDRENVAAGLK
;
A
#
# COMPACT_ATOMS: atom_id res chain seq x y z
N VAL A 1 -7.81 1.69 -3.17
CA VAL A 1 -7.65 0.44 -3.94
C VAL A 1 -8.35 0.61 -5.28
N GLY A 2 -7.72 0.15 -6.37
CA GLY A 2 -8.31 0.11 -7.70
C GLY A 2 -8.01 -1.20 -8.42
N THR A 3 -8.79 -1.52 -9.44
CA THR A 3 -8.62 -2.69 -10.33
C THR A 3 -9.15 -2.35 -11.73
N TYR A 4 -9.00 -3.26 -12.68
CA TYR A 4 -9.68 -3.15 -13.97
C TYR A 4 -11.09 -3.76 -13.90
N ALA A 5 -12.03 -3.13 -14.58
CA ALA A 5 -13.35 -3.68 -14.83
C ALA A 5 -13.27 -4.93 -15.72
N THR A 6 -14.43 -5.55 -15.97
CA THR A 6 -14.54 -6.76 -16.80
C THR A 6 -14.09 -6.56 -18.25
N ASP A 7 -13.99 -5.31 -18.71
CA ASP A 7 -13.46 -4.94 -20.02
C ASP A 7 -11.92 -4.90 -20.09
N ALA A 8 -11.24 -5.14 -18.97
CA ALA A 8 -9.78 -5.07 -18.81
C ALA A 8 -9.15 -3.72 -19.23
N LYS A 9 -9.94 -2.64 -19.22
CA LYS A 9 -9.50 -1.30 -19.67
C LYS A 9 -9.90 -0.22 -18.67
N THR A 10 -11.14 -0.25 -18.20
CA THR A 10 -11.65 0.78 -17.30
C THR A 10 -11.11 0.56 -15.90
N VAL A 11 -10.43 1.57 -15.35
CA VAL A 11 -9.94 1.54 -13.98
C VAL A 11 -11.11 1.88 -13.04
N VAL A 12 -11.40 1.00 -12.10
CA VAL A 12 -12.53 1.11 -11.16
C VAL A 12 -12.10 0.84 -9.72
N GLY A 13 -12.89 1.33 -8.77
CA GLY A 13 -12.68 1.14 -7.33
C GLY A 13 -12.54 2.45 -6.57
N THR A 14 -12.27 2.37 -5.27
CA THR A 14 -12.30 3.55 -4.40
C THR A 14 -11.30 4.65 -4.78
N ASP A 15 -10.08 4.29 -5.16
CA ASP A 15 -9.06 5.30 -5.51
C ASP A 15 -9.37 6.06 -6.81
N PRO A 16 -9.69 5.39 -7.94
CA PRO A 16 -10.11 6.11 -9.15
C PRO A 16 -11.40 6.91 -8.92
N ASP A 17 -12.38 6.40 -8.16
CA ASP A 17 -13.61 7.14 -7.84
C ASP A 17 -13.31 8.43 -7.07
N ILE A 18 -12.45 8.36 -6.05
CA ILE A 18 -11.99 9.56 -5.31
C ILE A 18 -11.23 10.52 -6.24
N THR A 19 -10.41 10.00 -7.15
CA THR A 19 -9.63 10.82 -8.07
C THR A 19 -10.52 11.57 -9.06
N VAL A 20 -11.58 10.94 -9.56
CA VAL A 20 -12.63 11.59 -10.37
C VAL A 20 -13.25 12.75 -9.59
N LEU A 21 -13.69 12.52 -8.35
CA LEU A 21 -14.31 13.55 -7.53
C LEU A 21 -13.37 14.73 -7.25
N ILE A 22 -12.08 14.46 -7.01
CA ILE A 22 -11.06 15.51 -6.83
C ILE A 22 -10.93 16.34 -8.11
N ALA A 23 -10.78 15.70 -9.26
CA ALA A 23 -10.63 16.39 -10.54
C ALA A 23 -11.85 17.24 -10.89
N GLU A 24 -13.06 16.69 -10.72
CA GLU A 24 -14.32 17.41 -10.95
C GLU A 24 -14.46 18.62 -10.02
N THR A 25 -14.15 18.46 -8.73
CA THR A 25 -14.21 19.55 -7.74
C THR A 25 -13.24 20.68 -8.07
N LEU A 26 -12.06 20.35 -8.61
CA LEU A 26 -11.05 21.31 -9.00
C LEU A 26 -11.24 21.86 -10.43
N GLY A 27 -12.22 21.37 -11.19
CA GLY A 27 -12.42 21.74 -12.59
C GLY A 27 -11.29 21.29 -13.52
N LEU A 28 -10.61 20.20 -13.18
CA LEU A 28 -9.46 19.66 -13.90
C LEU A 28 -9.88 18.55 -14.88
N LYS A 29 -9.12 18.42 -15.97
CA LYS A 29 -9.23 17.25 -16.85
C LYS A 29 -8.44 16.10 -16.24
N LEU A 30 -9.11 15.00 -15.93
CA LEU A 30 -8.47 13.81 -15.39
C LEU A 30 -7.82 12.97 -16.51
N ASP A 31 -6.57 12.58 -16.30
CA ASP A 31 -5.89 11.51 -17.04
C ASP A 31 -5.43 10.44 -16.04
N LEU A 32 -6.11 9.29 -16.02
CA LEU A 32 -5.76 8.18 -15.15
C LEU A 32 -4.68 7.33 -15.81
N VAL A 33 -3.51 7.28 -15.18
CA VAL A 33 -2.36 6.50 -15.66
C VAL A 33 -2.09 5.35 -14.69
N PRO A 34 -2.45 4.10 -15.04
CA PRO A 34 -2.05 2.93 -14.26
C PRO A 34 -0.53 2.76 -14.32
N VAL A 35 0.10 2.61 -13.16
CA VAL A 35 1.56 2.43 -13.04
C VAL A 35 1.89 1.23 -12.17
N ALA A 36 3.04 0.60 -12.42
CA ALA A 36 3.55 -0.41 -11.51
C ALA A 36 3.94 0.24 -10.18
N TRP A 37 3.72 -0.47 -9.07
CA TRP A 37 4.00 0.06 -7.72
C TRP A 37 5.46 0.55 -7.58
N ALA A 38 6.42 -0.18 -8.12
CA ALA A 38 7.83 0.21 -8.02
C ALA A 38 8.14 1.57 -8.69
N ASP A 39 7.32 1.99 -9.66
CA ASP A 39 7.58 3.16 -10.50
C ASP A 39 6.95 4.45 -9.96
N TRP A 40 6.03 4.35 -8.97
CA TRP A 40 5.30 5.52 -8.47
C TRP A 40 6.20 6.64 -7.93
N PRO A 41 7.29 6.37 -7.17
CA PRO A 41 8.08 7.43 -6.57
C PRO A 41 8.84 8.25 -7.62
N LEU A 42 9.46 7.57 -8.59
CA LEU A 42 10.27 8.21 -9.63
C LEU A 42 9.38 8.97 -10.63
N GLY A 43 8.25 8.40 -11.03
CA GLY A 43 7.36 9.09 -11.96
C GLY A 43 6.74 10.35 -11.34
N LEU A 44 6.42 10.35 -10.04
CA LEU A 44 5.98 11.56 -9.34
C LEU A 44 7.10 12.59 -9.26
N ALA A 45 8.29 12.18 -8.79
CA ALA A 45 9.44 13.09 -8.62
C ALA A 45 9.95 13.70 -9.94
N SER A 46 9.77 12.99 -11.05
CA SER A 46 10.15 13.48 -12.40
C SER A 46 9.08 14.33 -13.08
N GLY A 47 7.88 14.44 -12.51
CA GLY A 47 6.76 15.15 -13.12
C GLY A 47 6.10 14.39 -14.28
N LYS A 48 6.27 13.06 -14.35
CA LYS A 48 5.56 12.22 -15.33
C LYS A 48 4.04 12.23 -15.10
N TYR A 49 3.61 12.42 -13.86
CA TYR A 49 2.24 12.65 -13.44
C TYR A 49 2.22 13.54 -12.20
N ASP A 50 1.11 14.23 -11.99
CA ASP A 50 1.00 15.29 -10.98
C ASP A 50 0.69 14.79 -9.57
N ALA A 51 0.05 13.63 -9.44
CA ALA A 51 -0.38 13.08 -8.15
C ALA A 51 -0.45 11.55 -8.18
N VAL A 52 -0.30 10.93 -7.00
CA VAL A 52 -0.50 9.49 -6.79
C VAL A 52 -1.62 9.26 -5.78
N ILE A 53 -2.68 8.60 -6.22
CA ILE A 53 -3.83 8.21 -5.40
C ILE A 53 -3.93 6.68 -5.45
N SER A 54 -3.24 5.99 -4.54
CA SER A 54 -3.14 4.53 -4.57
C SER A 54 -2.93 3.89 -3.18
N ASN A 55 -3.61 4.38 -2.15
CA ASN A 55 -3.37 3.99 -0.75
C ASN A 55 -1.87 3.96 -0.35
N VAL A 56 -1.14 5.04 -0.67
CA VAL A 56 0.26 5.17 -0.25
C VAL A 56 0.28 5.50 1.24
N THR A 57 0.78 4.58 2.07
CA THR A 57 0.94 4.83 3.51
C THR A 57 1.83 6.05 3.76
N VAL A 58 1.38 6.97 4.60
CA VAL A 58 2.18 8.13 5.03
C VAL A 58 3.25 7.66 6.01
N THR A 59 4.52 7.96 5.72
CA THR A 59 5.66 7.70 6.61
C THR A 59 6.54 8.94 6.67
N GLU A 60 7.29 9.12 7.76
CA GLU A 60 8.21 10.27 7.87
C GLU A 60 9.27 10.28 6.74
N GLU A 61 9.83 9.11 6.41
CA GLU A 61 10.76 8.96 5.28
C GLU A 61 10.16 9.40 3.94
N ARG A 62 8.86 9.15 3.71
CA ARG A 62 8.19 9.60 2.47
C ARG A 62 7.91 11.10 2.50
N LYS A 63 7.59 11.66 3.67
CA LYS A 63 7.35 13.10 3.85
C LYS A 63 8.59 13.96 3.61
N GLU A 64 9.78 13.38 3.72
CA GLU A 64 11.03 14.06 3.32
C GLU A 64 11.10 14.30 1.79
N LYS A 65 10.32 13.56 1.00
CA LYS A 65 10.39 13.56 -0.47
C LYS A 65 9.11 14.01 -1.16
N PHE A 66 7.96 13.85 -0.49
CA PHE A 66 6.64 14.07 -1.08
C PHE A 66 5.70 14.74 -0.09
N ASP A 67 4.82 15.60 -0.60
CA ASP A 67 3.68 16.14 0.15
C ASP A 67 2.51 15.16 0.12
N PHE A 68 1.72 15.15 1.19
CA PHE A 68 0.59 14.22 1.36
C PHE A 68 -0.70 14.94 1.70
N SER A 69 -1.79 14.51 1.07
CA SER A 69 -3.16 14.71 1.53
C SER A 69 -3.76 13.37 1.90
N THR A 70 -4.44 13.29 3.03
CA THR A 70 -5.02 12.03 3.54
C THR A 70 -6.51 11.97 3.25
N TYR A 71 -6.99 10.82 2.78
CA TYR A 71 -8.41 10.57 2.48
C TYR A 71 -8.94 9.27 3.09
N ARG A 72 -8.09 8.51 3.78
CA ARG A 72 -8.44 7.27 4.46
C ARG A 72 -7.54 7.02 5.66
N GLN A 73 -8.08 6.34 6.67
CA GLN A 73 -7.29 5.73 7.72
C GLN A 73 -6.89 4.32 7.29
N ASP A 74 -5.59 4.07 7.15
CA ASP A 74 -5.06 2.77 6.74
C ASP A 74 -4.89 1.86 7.96
N VAL A 75 -5.38 0.62 7.87
CA VAL A 75 -5.26 -0.41 8.91
C VAL A 75 -4.66 -1.66 8.28
N LEU A 76 -3.66 -2.23 8.97
CA LEU A 76 -2.95 -3.41 8.51
C LEU A 76 -3.45 -4.65 9.22
N GLY A 77 -3.46 -5.78 8.51
CA GLY A 77 -3.90 -7.05 9.06
C GLY A 77 -3.31 -8.24 8.31
N PHE A 78 -3.29 -9.38 8.99
CA PHE A 78 -2.90 -10.66 8.40
C PHE A 78 -4.11 -11.37 7.82
N TYR A 79 -3.94 -11.95 6.64
CA TYR A 79 -4.93 -12.81 6.02
C TYR A 79 -4.39 -14.22 5.95
N VAL A 80 -5.24 -15.18 6.32
CA VAL A 80 -4.97 -16.60 6.23
C VAL A 80 -6.11 -17.28 5.48
N LYS A 81 -5.90 -18.53 5.05
CA LYS A 81 -7.01 -19.33 4.49
C LYS A 81 -8.09 -19.55 5.56
N ALA A 82 -9.34 -19.68 5.11
CA ALA A 82 -10.47 -19.90 6.01
C ALA A 82 -10.35 -21.18 6.86
N ASP A 83 -9.64 -22.19 6.36
CA ASP A 83 -9.35 -23.47 7.04
C ASP A 83 -7.97 -23.49 7.74
N SER A 84 -7.31 -22.34 7.88
CA SER A 84 -6.01 -22.23 8.52
C SER A 84 -6.09 -22.56 10.02
N LYS A 85 -5.04 -23.20 10.54
CA LYS A 85 -4.83 -23.40 11.98
C LYS A 85 -4.40 -22.12 12.71
N ILE A 86 -3.91 -21.13 11.97
CA ILE A 86 -3.51 -19.83 12.53
C ILE A 86 -4.79 -19.02 12.74
N THR A 87 -5.18 -18.83 14.01
CA THR A 87 -6.40 -18.08 14.36
C THR A 87 -6.14 -16.66 14.84
N SER A 88 -4.88 -16.31 15.12
CA SER A 88 -4.48 -15.00 15.65
C SER A 88 -3.00 -14.74 15.41
N ILE A 89 -2.65 -13.50 15.05
CA ILE A 89 -1.30 -12.94 15.05
C ILE A 89 -1.42 -11.54 15.66
N LYS A 90 -0.75 -11.29 16.78
CA LYS A 90 -0.89 -10.05 17.57
C LYS A 90 0.45 -9.38 17.86
N GLU A 91 1.53 -10.14 17.87
CA GLU A 91 2.85 -9.68 18.29
C GLU A 91 3.96 -10.35 17.46
N PRO A 92 5.19 -9.80 17.45
CA PRO A 92 6.29 -10.30 16.64
C PRO A 92 6.53 -11.81 16.76
N LYS A 93 6.50 -12.37 17.97
CA LYS A 93 6.75 -13.81 18.17
C LYS A 93 5.73 -14.72 17.50
N ASP A 94 4.52 -14.22 17.19
CA ASP A 94 3.47 -15.00 16.53
C ASP A 94 3.79 -15.29 15.06
N VAL A 95 4.71 -14.52 14.45
CA VAL A 95 5.18 -14.76 13.07
C VAL A 95 6.47 -15.59 13.01
N ALA A 96 7.08 -15.90 14.16
CA ALA A 96 8.32 -16.68 14.20
C ALA A 96 8.13 -18.07 13.56
N GLY A 97 9.04 -18.45 12.67
CA GLY A 97 8.99 -19.68 11.89
C GLY A 97 7.84 -19.76 10.86
N LEU A 98 7.02 -18.72 10.71
CA LEU A 98 6.00 -18.66 9.66
C LEU A 98 6.57 -18.11 8.36
N LYS A 99 6.00 -18.58 7.24
CA LYS A 99 6.25 -17.96 5.93
C LYS A 99 5.16 -16.93 5.65
N VAL A 100 5.49 -15.66 5.79
CA VAL A 100 4.58 -14.54 5.55
C VAL A 100 4.94 -13.84 4.24
N ILE A 101 3.93 -13.41 3.48
CA ILE A 101 4.10 -12.73 2.19
C ILE A 101 3.55 -11.31 2.31
N THR A 102 4.31 -10.33 1.84
CA THR A 102 3.93 -8.92 1.74
C THR A 102 4.21 -8.39 0.33
N GLY A 103 3.71 -7.19 0.02
CA GLY A 103 4.15 -6.45 -1.16
C GLY A 103 5.50 -5.78 -0.90
N ALA A 104 6.41 -5.81 -1.87
CA ALA A 104 7.70 -5.11 -1.76
C ALA A 104 7.53 -3.59 -1.77
N GLY A 105 8.36 -2.87 -1.01
CA GLY A 105 8.32 -1.41 -0.87
C GLY A 105 7.08 -0.90 -0.13
N THR A 106 6.43 -1.75 0.66
CA THR A 106 5.22 -1.41 1.42
C THR A 106 5.50 -1.27 2.91
N ASN A 107 4.59 -0.62 3.64
CA ASN A 107 4.73 -0.49 5.09
C ASN A 107 4.60 -1.85 5.80
N GLN A 108 3.82 -2.78 5.22
CA GLN A 108 3.65 -4.15 5.69
C GLN A 108 4.98 -4.91 5.69
N GLU A 109 5.76 -4.79 4.60
CA GLU A 109 7.09 -5.39 4.52
C GLU A 109 8.02 -4.80 5.58
N LYS A 110 8.05 -3.47 5.74
CA LYS A 110 8.88 -2.81 6.76
C LYS A 110 8.58 -3.33 8.17
N ILE A 111 7.30 -3.44 8.53
CA ILE A 111 6.87 -3.96 9.83
C ILE A 111 7.31 -5.42 10.00
N LEU A 112 7.10 -6.25 8.98
CA LEU A 112 7.43 -7.67 9.05
C LEU A 112 8.94 -7.92 9.17
N LEU A 113 9.76 -7.15 8.44
CA LEU A 113 11.22 -7.21 8.55
C LEU A 113 11.70 -6.79 9.94
N GLU A 114 11.04 -5.80 10.55
CA GLU A 114 11.35 -5.38 11.92
C GLU A 114 10.97 -6.46 12.94
N TRP A 115 9.78 -7.07 12.81
CA TRP A 115 9.36 -8.18 13.66
C TRP A 115 10.27 -9.39 13.55
N ASP A 116 10.74 -9.71 12.34
CA ASP A 116 11.71 -10.77 12.09
C ASP A 116 13.05 -10.47 12.79
N ARG A 117 13.54 -9.24 12.68
CA ARG A 117 14.76 -8.79 13.38
C ARG A 117 14.64 -8.94 14.89
N GLU A 118 13.51 -8.56 15.47
CA GLU A 118 13.22 -8.74 16.91
C GLU A 118 13.22 -10.23 17.30
N ASN A 119 12.59 -11.08 16.50
CA ASN A 119 12.55 -12.53 16.73
C ASN A 119 13.95 -13.15 16.70
N VAL A 120 14.76 -12.82 15.69
CA VAL A 120 16.15 -13.30 15.60
C VAL A 120 16.98 -12.84 16.80
N ALA A 121 16.84 -11.57 17.22
CA ALA A 121 17.52 -11.05 18.41
C ALA A 121 17.10 -11.78 19.71
N ALA A 122 15.86 -12.29 19.76
CA ALA A 122 15.33 -13.10 20.84
C ALA A 122 15.66 -14.61 20.73
N GLY A 123 16.42 -15.03 19.70
CA GLY A 123 16.75 -16.43 19.45
C GLY A 123 15.61 -17.27 18.88
N LEU A 124 14.56 -16.62 18.37
CA LEU A 124 13.46 -17.25 17.66
C LEU A 124 13.83 -17.46 16.17
N LYS A 125 13.14 -18.41 15.54
CA LYS A 125 13.31 -18.76 14.13
C LYS A 125 12.54 -17.85 13.20
#